data_AF-A0A1M6Y4C9-F1
#
_entry.id   AF-A0A1M6Y4C9-F1
#
_cell.length_a   1.000
_cell.length_b   1.000
_cell.length_c   1.000
_cell.angle_alpha   90.00
_cell.angle_beta   90.00
_cell.angle_gamma   90.00
#
_symmetry.space_group_name_H-M   'P 1'
#
loop_
_entity.id
_entity.type
_entity.pdbx_description
1 polymer ?
#
loop_
_entity_poly.entity_id
_entity_poly.type
_entity_poly.pdbx_seq_one_letter_code
_entity_poly.pdbx_strand_id
1 'polypeptide(L)'
;MTYDTNIPENFEKAEELSELLDSILNIITIDSAFLSRKQKEGNTEYYFLTLFVDVNNDPLPNEIRSLVAKKGKKHPDFRIRVYTESQSEIGLERGSLYFLEHCCLGETVFARLQGGNIMDYPTMAYETLVKRAIRYHKSELAKVNAFANTANILIKEGDCAIATFNMHQAFELSFRFIEQMCIGRSMVTHSIISHINYCKHFFPTLQPFLESSEPNSNELLLLLEHAYSVARYGNEFEISKVQTKTVQSKMKEFIQEVESIFHRHLDQCNDRIEGIGNDFKKAFPKVTEKVGNNNEASFVRQLEELEKMYFHALKPYLPEKGLYSTELITEGYCETSYMISDLIKVCITALENENYSTRSVPQPHSNVSGVLGYILDLIPHDEMEFLDKARKLLSEQKTTITE
;
A
#
# COMPACT_ATOMS: atom_id res chain seq x y z
N MET A 1 -20.98 -15.58 18.00
CA MET A 1 -19.73 -15.37 18.74
C MET A 1 -19.57 -13.88 18.87
N THR A 2 -19.37 -13.34 20.08
CA THR A 2 -19.02 -11.93 20.25
C THR A 2 -17.55 -11.78 19.88
N TYR A 3 -17.30 -11.11 18.76
CA TYR A 3 -15.95 -10.77 18.31
C TYR A 3 -15.57 -9.43 18.95
N ASP A 4 -14.33 -9.27 19.40
CA ASP A 4 -13.84 -7.97 19.89
C ASP A 4 -13.76 -7.00 18.72
N THR A 5 -14.69 -6.05 18.66
CA THR A 5 -14.69 -4.97 17.67
C THR A 5 -14.19 -3.69 18.33
N ASN A 6 -13.35 -2.94 17.60
CA ASN A 6 -12.73 -1.69 18.05
C ASN A 6 -13.41 -0.50 17.37
N ILE A 7 -14.75 -0.44 17.43
CA ILE A 7 -15.50 0.66 16.80
C ILE A 7 -15.31 1.94 17.65
N PRO A 8 -14.98 3.10 17.04
CA PRO A 8 -14.82 4.34 17.79
C PRO A 8 -16.10 4.73 18.55
N GLU A 9 -16.00 5.04 19.84
CA GLU A 9 -17.14 5.30 20.75
C GLU A 9 -18.07 6.44 20.26
N ASN A 10 -17.53 7.42 19.53
CA ASN A 10 -18.27 8.59 19.04
C ASN A 10 -18.65 8.48 17.55
N PHE A 11 -18.60 7.29 16.95
CA PHE A 11 -18.98 7.10 15.56
C PHE A 11 -20.52 7.08 15.41
N GLU A 12 -21.07 8.03 14.64
CA GLU A 12 -22.51 8.22 14.45
C GLU A 12 -23.25 6.94 14.02
N LYS A 13 -22.57 6.06 13.27
CA LYS A 13 -23.12 4.80 12.75
C LYS A 13 -22.54 3.55 13.42
N ALA A 14 -22.13 3.65 14.69
CA ALA A 14 -21.50 2.55 15.42
C ALA A 14 -22.35 1.28 15.47
N GLU A 15 -23.64 1.39 15.77
CA GLU A 15 -24.56 0.24 15.82
C GLU A 15 -24.71 -0.44 14.45
N GLU A 16 -24.96 0.35 13.40
CA GLU A 16 -25.08 -0.17 12.02
C GLU A 16 -23.78 -0.86 11.57
N LEU A 17 -22.61 -0.29 11.89
CA LEU A 17 -21.32 -0.88 11.58
C LEU A 17 -21.08 -2.18 12.35
N SER A 18 -21.46 -2.25 13.63
CA SER A 18 -21.34 -3.45 14.44
C SER A 18 -22.19 -4.59 13.87
N GLU A 19 -23.47 -4.33 13.57
CA GLU A 19 -24.36 -5.31 12.94
C GLU A 19 -23.84 -5.78 11.58
N LEU A 20 -23.29 -4.85 10.78
CA LEU A 20 -22.70 -5.18 9.50
C LEU A 20 -21.50 -6.11 9.66
N LEU A 21 -20.56 -5.77 10.54
CA LEU A 21 -19.37 -6.57 10.85
C LEU A 21 -19.75 -7.96 11.38
N ASP A 22 -20.65 -8.04 12.35
CA ASP A 22 -21.14 -9.33 12.87
C ASP A 22 -21.75 -10.19 11.76
N SER A 23 -22.54 -9.56 10.88
CA SER A 23 -23.18 -10.27 9.78
C SER A 23 -22.19 -10.78 8.72
N ILE A 24 -21.00 -10.19 8.64
CA ILE A 24 -19.91 -10.59 7.75
C ILE A 24 -19.04 -11.65 8.43
N LEU A 25 -18.64 -11.44 9.69
CA LEU A 25 -17.82 -12.35 10.49
C LEU A 25 -18.48 -13.72 10.69
N ASN A 26 -19.81 -13.77 10.72
CA ASN A 26 -20.56 -15.02 10.79
C ASN A 26 -20.50 -15.86 9.50
N ILE A 27 -20.02 -15.30 8.38
CA ILE A 27 -20.04 -15.94 7.05
C ILE A 27 -18.64 -16.06 6.47
N ILE A 28 -17.74 -15.13 6.78
CA ILE A 28 -16.40 -15.02 6.20
C ILE A 28 -15.38 -14.89 7.32
N THR A 29 -14.30 -15.66 7.24
CA THR A 29 -13.11 -15.49 8.08
C THR A 29 -12.27 -14.33 7.55
N ILE A 30 -12.19 -13.25 8.33
CA ILE A 30 -11.32 -12.10 8.07
C ILE A 30 -10.28 -11.95 9.18
N ASP A 31 -9.12 -11.42 8.83
CA ASP A 31 -8.03 -11.15 9.78
C ASP A 31 -8.15 -9.74 10.36
N SER A 32 -8.53 -8.78 9.52
CA SER A 32 -8.71 -7.38 9.93
C SER A 32 -9.78 -6.67 9.11
N ALA A 33 -10.36 -5.63 9.72
CA ALA A 33 -11.25 -4.68 9.05
C ALA A 33 -10.85 -3.25 9.40
N PHE A 34 -10.87 -2.38 8.39
CA PHE A 34 -10.52 -0.98 8.49
C PHE A 34 -11.69 -0.10 8.04
N LEU A 35 -11.95 0.95 8.80
CA LEU A 35 -12.91 1.98 8.48
C LEU A 35 -12.19 3.26 8.06
N SER A 36 -12.51 3.78 6.88
CA SER A 36 -11.98 5.07 6.45
C SER A 36 -12.63 6.23 7.21
N ARG A 37 -12.06 7.44 7.08
CA ARG A 37 -12.82 8.67 7.33
C ARG A 37 -13.97 8.80 6.31
N LYS A 38 -14.95 9.63 6.66
CA LYS A 38 -16.08 9.97 5.79
C LYS A 38 -15.56 10.57 4.48
N GLN A 39 -15.91 9.92 3.38
CA GLN A 39 -15.63 10.34 2.02
C GLN A 39 -16.80 11.17 1.51
N LYS A 40 -16.50 12.16 0.66
CA LYS A 40 -17.50 13.03 0.03
C LYS A 40 -17.19 13.18 -1.45
N GLU A 41 -18.12 12.71 -2.27
CA GLU A 41 -18.00 12.65 -3.72
C GLU A 41 -19.27 13.23 -4.36
N GLY A 42 -19.18 14.48 -4.82
CA GLY A 42 -20.34 15.27 -5.22
C GLY A 42 -21.33 15.40 -4.05
N ASN A 43 -22.57 14.92 -4.27
CA ASN A 43 -23.63 14.90 -3.25
C ASN A 43 -23.69 13.59 -2.46
N THR A 44 -22.75 12.67 -2.69
CA THR A 44 -22.74 11.37 -2.02
C THR A 44 -21.71 11.38 -0.92
N GLU A 45 -22.10 10.92 0.26
CA GLU A 45 -21.22 10.75 1.41
C GLU A 45 -21.24 9.29 1.85
N TYR A 46 -20.07 8.72 2.14
CA TYR A 46 -19.95 7.31 2.52
C TYR A 46 -18.65 7.03 3.26
N TYR A 47 -18.52 5.83 3.84
CA TYR A 47 -17.30 5.30 4.43
C TYR A 47 -16.81 4.10 3.63
N PHE A 48 -15.51 3.92 3.47
CA PHE A 48 -14.96 2.64 3.05
C PHE A 48 -14.87 1.71 4.25
N LEU A 49 -15.38 0.49 4.09
CA LEU A 49 -15.15 -0.62 5.01
C LEU A 49 -14.30 -1.66 4.27
N THR A 50 -13.02 -1.71 4.60
CA THR A 50 -12.05 -2.59 3.94
C THR A 50 -11.79 -3.82 4.79
N LEU A 51 -11.96 -5.00 4.22
CA LEU A 51 -11.80 -6.29 4.89
C LEU A 51 -10.63 -7.05 4.28
N PHE A 52 -9.74 -7.54 5.13
CA PHE A 52 -8.68 -8.47 4.72
C PHE A 52 -9.07 -9.88 5.11
N VAL A 53 -9.19 -10.76 4.10
CA VAL A 53 -9.53 -12.16 4.34
C VAL A 53 -8.33 -12.94 4.84
N ASP A 54 -8.64 -13.98 5.60
CA ASP A 54 -7.70 -15.01 6.03
C ASP A 54 -6.89 -15.59 4.86
N VAL A 55 -5.61 -15.90 5.09
CA VAL A 55 -4.67 -16.46 4.08
C VAL A 55 -5.25 -17.70 3.39
N ASN A 56 -6.09 -18.49 4.07
CA ASN A 56 -6.75 -19.65 3.47
C ASN A 56 -7.74 -19.30 2.34
N ASN A 57 -8.09 -18.02 2.20
CA ASN A 57 -8.95 -17.50 1.14
C ASN A 57 -8.16 -16.74 0.05
N ASP A 58 -6.86 -16.99 -0.12
CA ASP A 58 -6.08 -16.51 -1.26
C ASP A 58 -5.91 -17.63 -2.31
N PRO A 59 -6.47 -17.53 -3.54
CA PRO A 59 -7.15 -16.37 -4.12
C PRO A 59 -8.60 -16.20 -3.67
N LEU A 60 -9.01 -14.94 -3.51
CA LEU A 60 -10.33 -14.56 -2.97
C LEU A 60 -11.51 -15.13 -3.80
N PRO A 61 -12.30 -16.06 -3.22
CA PRO A 61 -13.43 -16.71 -3.90
C PRO A 61 -14.52 -15.74 -4.37
N ASN A 62 -15.18 -16.08 -5.48
CA ASN A 62 -16.24 -15.26 -6.09
C ASN A 62 -17.50 -15.18 -5.21
N GLU A 63 -17.75 -16.21 -4.40
CA GLU A 63 -18.85 -16.30 -3.45
C GLU A 63 -18.72 -15.21 -2.38
N ILE A 64 -17.50 -15.01 -1.84
CA ILE A 64 -17.19 -13.96 -0.86
C ILE A 64 -17.44 -12.58 -1.48
N ARG A 65 -16.97 -12.37 -2.71
CA ARG A 65 -17.20 -11.10 -3.44
C ARG A 65 -18.69 -10.83 -3.64
N SER A 66 -19.46 -11.85 -4.01
CA SER A 66 -20.89 -11.74 -4.26
C SER A 66 -21.69 -11.47 -2.99
N LEU A 67 -21.31 -12.12 -1.89
CA LEU A 67 -21.91 -11.91 -0.58
C LEU A 67 -21.70 -10.47 -0.11
N VAL A 68 -20.47 -9.97 -0.19
CA VAL A 68 -20.12 -8.61 0.22
C VAL A 68 -20.84 -7.58 -0.64
N ALA A 69 -20.93 -7.81 -1.96
CA ALA A 69 -21.70 -6.94 -2.85
C ALA A 69 -23.19 -6.89 -2.47
N LYS A 70 -23.79 -8.01 -2.06
CA LYS A 70 -25.18 -8.07 -1.59
C LYS A 70 -25.37 -7.33 -0.27
N LYS A 71 -24.39 -7.38 0.64
CA LYS A 71 -24.40 -6.64 1.91
C LYS A 71 -24.26 -5.14 1.68
N GLY A 72 -23.34 -4.72 0.82
CA GLY A 72 -23.16 -3.30 0.47
C GLY A 72 -24.40 -2.65 -0.11
N LYS A 73 -25.25 -3.39 -0.84
CA LYS A 73 -26.55 -2.88 -1.32
C LYS A 73 -27.54 -2.52 -0.21
N LYS A 74 -27.44 -3.18 0.96
CA LYS A 74 -28.30 -2.90 2.13
C LYS A 74 -27.77 -1.76 2.99
N HIS A 75 -26.48 -1.47 2.87
CA HIS A 75 -25.77 -0.47 3.66
C HIS A 75 -25.08 0.53 2.72
N PRO A 76 -25.85 1.41 2.05
CA PRO A 76 -25.33 2.31 1.03
C PRO A 76 -24.38 3.38 1.59
N ASP A 77 -24.31 3.56 2.90
CA ASP A 77 -23.33 4.45 3.54
C ASP A 77 -21.95 3.80 3.68
N PHE A 78 -21.84 2.49 3.44
CA PHE A 78 -20.59 1.73 3.51
C PHE A 78 -20.23 1.14 2.15
N ARG A 79 -19.11 1.59 1.58
CA ARG A 79 -18.46 0.99 0.42
C ARG A 79 -17.58 -0.16 0.89
N ILE A 80 -18.18 -1.35 0.95
CA ILE A 80 -17.49 -2.54 1.46
C ILE A 80 -16.56 -3.11 0.38
N ARG A 81 -15.31 -3.38 0.77
CA ARG A 81 -14.26 -3.88 -0.11
C ARG A 81 -13.53 -5.02 0.57
N VAL A 82 -13.16 -6.03 -0.22
CA VAL A 82 -12.47 -7.22 0.28
C VAL A 82 -11.24 -7.49 -0.55
N TYR A 83 -10.12 -7.68 0.14
CA TYR A 83 -8.82 -8.00 -0.42
C TYR A 83 -8.16 -9.12 0.37
N THR A 84 -7.19 -9.77 -0.26
CA THR A 84 -6.20 -10.54 0.49
C THR A 84 -5.11 -9.58 0.97
N GLU A 85 -4.38 -9.94 2.03
CA GLU A 85 -3.19 -9.18 2.45
C GLU A 85 -2.24 -8.99 1.27
N SER A 86 -2.13 -10.02 0.45
CA SER A 86 -1.33 -10.03 -0.76
C SER A 86 -1.68 -8.91 -1.74
N GLN A 87 -2.97 -8.69 -1.98
CA GLN A 87 -3.41 -7.59 -2.83
C GLN A 87 -3.07 -6.22 -2.22
N SER A 88 -3.17 -6.09 -0.89
CA SER A 88 -2.84 -4.86 -0.19
C SER A 88 -1.36 -4.52 -0.27
N GLU A 89 -0.47 -5.50 -0.07
CA GLU A 89 0.98 -5.33 -0.11
C GLU A 89 1.46 -4.95 -1.51
N ILE A 90 0.97 -5.63 -2.55
CA ILE A 90 1.25 -5.25 -3.95
C ILE A 90 0.72 -3.83 -4.24
N GLY A 91 -0.46 -3.50 -3.70
CA GLY A 91 -1.03 -2.17 -3.81
C GLY A 91 -0.13 -1.10 -3.20
N LEU A 92 0.34 -1.31 -1.97
CA LEU A 92 1.24 -0.40 -1.25
C LEU A 92 2.62 -0.31 -1.89
N GLU A 93 3.18 -1.42 -2.40
CA GLU A 93 4.42 -1.41 -3.19
C GLU A 93 4.31 -0.50 -4.43
N ARG A 94 3.13 -0.45 -5.05
CA ARG A 94 2.83 0.43 -6.18
C ARG A 94 2.42 1.85 -5.77
N GLY A 95 2.28 2.11 -4.46
CA GLY A 95 1.86 3.40 -3.92
C GLY A 95 0.35 3.66 -4.01
N SER A 96 -0.49 2.62 -4.03
CA SER A 96 -1.95 2.77 -4.06
C SER A 96 -2.44 3.61 -2.87
N LEU A 97 -3.05 4.76 -3.19
CA LEU A 97 -3.61 5.68 -2.20
C LEU A 97 -4.77 5.06 -1.44
N TYR A 98 -5.53 4.17 -2.07
CA TYR A 98 -6.64 3.45 -1.44
C TYR A 98 -6.21 2.74 -0.14
N PHE A 99 -5.14 1.95 -0.20
CA PHE A 99 -4.65 1.22 0.98
C PHE A 99 -3.98 2.16 1.98
N LEU A 100 -3.25 3.18 1.50
CA LEU A 100 -2.64 4.18 2.37
C LEU A 100 -3.72 4.94 3.16
N GLU A 101 -4.72 5.49 2.48
CA GLU A 101 -5.73 6.36 3.07
C GLU A 101 -6.71 5.60 3.97
N HIS A 102 -7.19 4.43 3.50
CA HIS A 102 -8.31 3.74 4.12
C HIS A 102 -7.90 2.57 5.00
N CYS A 103 -6.66 2.07 4.90
CA CYS A 103 -6.14 1.01 5.76
C CYS A 103 -5.03 1.53 6.67
N CYS A 104 -3.92 2.01 6.12
CA CYS A 104 -2.77 2.43 6.92
C CYS A 104 -3.08 3.65 7.78
N LEU A 105 -3.83 4.59 7.23
CA LEU A 105 -4.33 5.73 7.98
C LEU A 105 -5.72 5.42 8.56
N GLY A 106 -6.47 4.44 8.05
CA GLY A 106 -7.83 4.11 8.55
C GLY A 106 -7.90 3.69 10.03
N GLU A 107 -9.10 3.67 10.59
CA GLU A 107 -9.33 3.12 11.93
C GLU A 107 -9.49 1.61 11.85
N THR A 108 -8.72 0.86 12.65
CA THR A 108 -8.88 -0.60 12.75
C THR A 108 -10.11 -0.92 13.59
N VAL A 109 -11.19 -1.37 12.96
CA VAL A 109 -12.47 -1.66 13.64
C VAL A 109 -12.64 -3.15 14.00
N PHE A 110 -11.80 -4.01 13.44
CA PHE A 110 -11.69 -5.41 13.83
C PHE A 110 -10.27 -5.91 13.55
N ALA A 111 -9.70 -6.68 14.47
CA ALA A 111 -8.45 -7.41 14.27
C ALA A 111 -8.51 -8.72 15.07
N ARG A 112 -8.16 -9.83 14.43
CA ARG A 112 -8.12 -11.13 15.11
C ARG A 112 -6.88 -11.20 16.02
N LEU A 113 -7.08 -11.40 17.33
CA LEU A 113 -6.03 -11.45 18.37
C LEU A 113 -4.91 -12.50 18.12
N GLN A 114 -5.14 -13.51 17.28
CA GLN A 114 -4.15 -14.54 16.91
C GLN A 114 -3.54 -14.33 15.51
N GLY A 115 -3.96 -13.29 14.78
CA GLY A 115 -3.36 -12.91 13.50
C GLY A 115 -2.11 -12.09 13.75
N GLY A 116 -0.95 -12.61 13.37
CA GLY A 116 0.36 -12.04 13.70
C GLY A 116 0.72 -10.69 13.07
N ASN A 117 -0.19 -10.00 12.39
CA ASN A 117 0.12 -8.77 11.66
C ASN A 117 -0.92 -7.68 11.90
N ILE A 118 -0.71 -6.88 12.93
CA ILE A 118 -1.15 -5.49 12.92
C ILE A 118 -0.19 -4.79 11.95
N MET A 119 -0.72 -4.15 10.90
CA MET A 119 0.08 -3.41 9.90
C MET A 119 0.82 -2.25 10.58
N ASP A 120 1.96 -2.54 11.19
CA ASP A 120 2.80 -1.56 11.88
C ASP A 120 3.80 -0.99 10.86
N TYR A 121 3.32 -0.01 10.08
CA TYR A 121 4.16 0.76 9.17
C TYR A 121 4.48 2.10 9.85
N PRO A 122 5.52 2.16 10.70
CA PRO A 122 5.89 3.41 11.34
C PRO A 122 6.18 4.48 10.28
N THR A 123 5.90 5.72 10.66
CA THR A 123 5.71 6.95 9.88
C THR A 123 6.71 7.22 8.74
N MET A 124 7.92 6.63 8.78
CA MET A 124 8.90 6.63 7.68
C MET A 124 8.42 5.88 6.42
N ALA A 125 7.46 4.95 6.54
CA ALA A 125 6.86 4.26 5.42
C ALA A 125 5.90 5.15 4.61
N TYR A 126 5.15 6.05 5.26
CA TYR A 126 4.11 6.84 4.58
C TYR A 126 4.67 7.81 3.56
N GLU A 127 5.74 8.55 3.88
CA GLU A 127 6.40 9.42 2.90
C GLU A 127 6.90 8.63 1.69
N THR A 128 7.38 7.40 1.91
CA THR A 128 7.85 6.52 0.84
C THR A 128 6.68 6.06 -0.04
N LEU A 129 5.53 5.73 0.57
CA LEU A 129 4.30 5.36 -0.13
C LEU A 129 3.76 6.53 -0.96
N VAL A 130 3.73 7.75 -0.41
CA VAL A 130 3.38 8.98 -1.13
C VAL A 130 4.32 9.20 -2.32
N LYS A 131 5.64 9.10 -2.12
CA LYS A 131 6.62 9.20 -3.22
C LYS A 131 6.45 8.11 -4.28
N ARG A 132 6.02 6.90 -3.91
CA ARG A 132 5.67 5.83 -4.86
C ARG A 132 4.41 6.20 -5.64
N ALA A 133 3.37 6.70 -4.98
CA ALA A 133 2.13 7.12 -5.61
C ALA A 133 2.37 8.19 -6.68
N ILE A 134 3.17 9.21 -6.36
CA ILE A 134 3.53 10.30 -7.29
C ILE A 134 4.32 9.76 -8.50
N ARG A 135 5.27 8.85 -8.28
CA ARG A 135 6.04 8.22 -9.36
C ARG A 135 5.15 7.37 -10.26
N TYR A 136 4.24 6.59 -9.68
CA TYR A 136 3.31 5.76 -10.43
C TYR A 136 2.35 6.62 -11.26
N HIS A 137 1.77 7.67 -10.66
CA HIS A 137 0.97 8.68 -11.35
C HIS A 137 1.69 9.26 -12.56
N LYS A 138 2.94 9.72 -12.38
CA LYS A 138 3.74 10.26 -13.50
C LYS A 138 3.95 9.24 -14.62
N SER A 139 4.23 7.99 -14.27
CA SER A 139 4.42 6.89 -15.24
C SER A 139 3.14 6.60 -16.03
N GLU A 140 2.01 6.42 -15.34
CA GLU A 140 0.75 6.08 -16.00
C GLU A 140 0.19 7.25 -16.82
N LEU A 141 0.27 8.48 -16.29
CA LEU A 141 -0.18 9.67 -17.01
C LEU A 141 0.67 9.92 -18.28
N ALA A 142 1.96 9.58 -18.27
CA ALA A 142 2.78 9.64 -19.48
C ALA A 142 2.26 8.70 -20.58
N LYS A 143 1.79 7.50 -20.23
CA LYS A 143 1.17 6.56 -21.18
C LYS A 143 -0.17 7.09 -21.70
N VAL A 144 -1.04 7.57 -20.80
CA VAL A 144 -2.32 8.19 -21.16
C VAL A 144 -2.09 9.34 -22.14
N ASN A 145 -1.15 10.23 -21.83
CA ASN A 145 -0.81 11.38 -22.68
C ASN A 145 -0.22 10.97 -24.02
N ALA A 146 0.52 9.87 -24.11
CA ALA A 146 1.01 9.37 -25.40
C ALA A 146 -0.16 9.02 -26.34
N PHE A 147 -1.17 8.31 -25.85
CA PHE A 147 -2.38 7.99 -26.62
C PHE A 147 -3.22 9.24 -26.93
N ALA A 148 -3.44 10.12 -25.94
CA ALA A 148 -4.20 11.35 -26.15
C ALA A 148 -3.54 12.29 -27.16
N ASN A 149 -2.21 12.43 -27.12
CA ASN A 149 -1.45 13.23 -28.08
C ASN A 149 -1.46 12.61 -29.48
N THR A 150 -1.33 11.29 -29.58
CA THR A 150 -1.44 10.57 -30.85
C THR A 150 -2.82 10.80 -31.48
N ALA A 151 -3.90 10.70 -30.70
CA ALA A 151 -5.24 11.04 -31.17
C ALA A 151 -5.33 12.49 -31.68
N ASN A 152 -4.74 13.46 -30.97
CA ASN A 152 -4.73 14.86 -31.39
C ASN A 152 -4.04 15.08 -32.75
N ILE A 153 -2.98 14.32 -33.05
CA ILE A 153 -2.26 14.39 -34.34
C ILE A 153 -3.13 13.79 -35.45
N LEU A 154 -3.66 12.58 -35.23
CA LEU A 154 -4.50 11.87 -36.21
C LEU A 154 -5.76 12.65 -36.58
N ILE A 155 -6.39 13.35 -35.62
CA ILE A 155 -7.52 14.25 -35.89
C ILE A 155 -7.15 15.35 -36.89
N LYS A 156 -5.93 15.91 -36.80
CA LYS A 156 -5.45 16.96 -37.71
C LYS A 156 -5.17 16.40 -39.10
N GLU A 157 -4.67 15.17 -39.17
CA GLU A 157 -4.40 14.44 -40.42
C GLU A 157 -5.70 13.93 -41.08
N GLY A 158 -6.81 13.90 -40.34
CA GLY A 158 -8.13 13.51 -40.82
C GLY A 158 -8.47 12.05 -40.56
N ASP A 159 -7.58 11.28 -39.93
CA ASP A 159 -7.81 9.88 -39.55
C ASP A 159 -8.63 9.80 -38.26
N CYS A 160 -9.94 9.98 -38.43
CA CYS A 160 -10.89 10.02 -37.31
C CYS A 160 -11.09 8.64 -36.67
N ALA A 161 -10.95 7.56 -37.44
CA ALA A 161 -11.11 6.19 -36.97
C ALA A 161 -9.98 5.80 -36.00
N ILE A 162 -8.73 5.94 -36.44
CA ILE A 162 -7.57 5.59 -35.60
C ILE A 162 -7.41 6.60 -34.47
N ALA A 163 -7.77 7.87 -34.67
CA ALA A 163 -7.85 8.82 -33.56
C ALA A 163 -8.80 8.34 -32.46
N THR A 164 -9.99 7.85 -32.83
CA THR A 164 -10.99 7.38 -31.85
C THR A 164 -10.52 6.13 -31.11
N PHE A 165 -9.82 5.22 -31.79
CA PHE A 165 -9.13 4.11 -31.14
C PHE A 165 -8.11 4.58 -30.09
N ASN A 166 -7.29 5.58 -30.41
CA ASN A 166 -6.32 6.13 -29.46
C ASN A 166 -7.02 6.83 -28.27
N MET A 167 -8.14 7.51 -28.50
CA MET A 167 -8.94 8.09 -27.42
C MET A 167 -9.50 7.01 -26.50
N HIS A 168 -9.98 5.88 -27.05
CA HIS A 168 -10.42 4.73 -26.24
C HIS A 168 -9.28 4.24 -25.32
N GLN A 169 -8.07 4.06 -25.86
CA GLN A 169 -6.92 3.64 -25.05
C GLN A 169 -6.61 4.63 -23.92
N ALA A 170 -6.70 5.93 -24.18
CA ALA A 170 -6.51 6.95 -23.16
C ALA A 170 -7.57 6.88 -22.05
N PHE A 171 -8.86 6.67 -22.39
CA PHE A 171 -9.93 6.43 -21.42
C PHE A 171 -9.67 5.17 -20.59
N GLU A 172 -9.40 4.04 -21.24
CA GLU A 172 -9.17 2.75 -20.58
C GLU A 172 -8.01 2.85 -19.57
N LEU A 173 -6.86 3.39 -19.99
CA LEU A 173 -5.70 3.53 -19.11
C LEU A 173 -5.96 4.47 -17.93
N SER A 174 -6.71 5.55 -18.15
CA SER A 174 -7.07 6.49 -17.09
C SER A 174 -8.03 5.86 -16.06
N PHE A 175 -9.01 5.06 -16.52
CA PHE A 175 -9.86 4.27 -15.63
C PHE A 175 -9.06 3.25 -14.84
N ARG A 176 -8.22 2.45 -15.50
CA ARG A 176 -7.36 1.46 -14.82
C ARG A 176 -6.46 2.11 -13.77
N PHE A 177 -5.92 3.30 -14.08
CA PHE A 177 -5.12 4.08 -13.16
C PHE A 177 -5.91 4.47 -11.91
N ILE A 178 -7.06 5.14 -12.06
CA ILE A 178 -7.82 5.61 -10.88
C ILE A 178 -8.42 4.46 -10.07
N GLU A 179 -8.84 3.38 -10.73
CA GLU A 179 -9.34 2.17 -10.08
C GLU A 179 -8.26 1.51 -9.23
N GLN A 180 -7.03 1.43 -9.74
CA GLN A 180 -5.91 0.87 -8.99
C GLN A 180 -5.49 1.78 -7.83
N MET A 181 -5.46 3.10 -8.06
CA MET A 181 -4.91 4.05 -7.09
C MET A 181 -5.90 4.42 -5.99
N CYS A 182 -7.17 4.65 -6.32
CA CYS A 182 -8.16 5.18 -5.37
C CYS A 182 -9.30 4.19 -5.06
N ILE A 183 -9.31 3.01 -5.70
CA ILE A 183 -10.27 1.93 -5.40
C ILE A 183 -9.53 0.63 -5.02
N GLY A 184 -8.20 0.58 -5.11
CA GLY A 184 -7.37 -0.55 -4.67
C GLY A 184 -7.29 -1.74 -5.63
N ARG A 185 -8.09 -1.77 -6.72
CA ARG A 185 -7.96 -2.75 -7.81
C ARG A 185 -8.60 -2.23 -9.10
N SER A 186 -7.94 -2.54 -10.22
CA SER A 186 -8.48 -2.34 -11.57
C SER A 186 -9.34 -3.50 -12.04
N MET A 187 -10.37 -3.20 -12.83
CA MET A 187 -11.10 -4.19 -13.62
C MET A 187 -10.20 -4.74 -14.74
N VAL A 188 -10.35 -6.03 -15.06
CA VAL A 188 -9.70 -6.66 -16.22
C VAL A 188 -10.71 -6.69 -17.36
N THR A 189 -10.84 -5.58 -18.06
CA THR A 189 -11.73 -5.40 -19.20
C THR A 189 -11.19 -4.32 -20.13
N HIS A 190 -11.62 -4.33 -21.38
CA HIS A 190 -11.40 -3.23 -22.32
C HIS A 190 -12.65 -2.35 -22.48
N SER A 191 -13.76 -2.73 -21.87
CA SER A 191 -15.02 -1.98 -21.98
C SER A 191 -14.99 -0.74 -21.09
N ILE A 192 -15.02 0.45 -21.71
CA ILE A 192 -15.17 1.72 -21.01
C ILE A 192 -16.51 1.76 -20.26
N ILE A 193 -17.58 1.20 -20.84
CA ILE A 193 -18.88 1.10 -20.16
C ILE A 193 -18.76 0.32 -18.84
N SER A 194 -18.00 -0.77 -18.84
CA SER A 194 -17.76 -1.57 -17.64
C SER A 194 -16.97 -0.79 -16.59
N HIS A 195 -15.94 -0.04 -17.01
CA HIS A 195 -15.18 0.84 -16.13
C HIS A 195 -16.03 1.97 -15.53
N ILE A 196 -16.86 2.65 -16.33
CA ILE A 196 -17.82 3.67 -15.86
C ILE A 196 -18.74 3.07 -14.80
N ASN A 197 -19.34 1.91 -15.09
CA ASN A 197 -20.26 1.25 -14.18
C ASN A 197 -19.60 0.81 -12.88
N TYR A 198 -18.32 0.46 -12.91
CA TYR A 198 -17.57 0.14 -11.71
C TYR A 198 -17.23 1.40 -10.91
N CYS A 199 -16.66 2.41 -11.56
CA CYS A 199 -16.20 3.65 -10.92
C CYS A 199 -17.33 4.51 -10.35
N LYS A 200 -18.50 4.59 -11.00
CA LYS A 200 -19.60 5.49 -10.58
C LYS A 200 -20.10 5.28 -9.16
N HIS A 201 -19.88 4.09 -8.58
CA HIS A 201 -20.25 3.80 -7.20
C HIS A 201 -19.32 4.50 -6.18
N PHE A 202 -18.09 4.79 -6.59
CA PHE A 202 -17.06 5.44 -5.79
C PHE A 202 -16.95 6.92 -6.18
N PHE A 203 -16.92 7.21 -7.48
CA PHE A 203 -16.80 8.56 -8.03
C PHE A 203 -18.00 8.86 -8.93
N PRO A 204 -19.16 9.27 -8.39
CA PRO A 204 -20.35 9.55 -9.18
C PRO A 204 -20.16 10.68 -10.21
N THR A 205 -19.21 11.58 -9.99
CA THR A 205 -18.86 12.65 -10.95
C THR A 205 -18.03 12.13 -12.12
N LEU A 206 -17.36 10.99 -11.96
CA LEU A 206 -16.46 10.40 -12.96
C LEU A 206 -17.24 9.53 -13.96
N GLN A 207 -18.16 10.17 -14.70
CA GLN A 207 -19.00 9.54 -15.71
C GLN A 207 -18.89 10.31 -17.03
N PRO A 208 -17.85 10.04 -17.85
CA PRO A 208 -17.77 10.66 -19.17
C PRO A 208 -19.01 10.28 -19.97
N PHE A 209 -19.47 11.17 -20.85
CA PHE A 209 -20.68 10.99 -21.64
C PHE A 209 -22.00 10.94 -20.83
N LEU A 210 -22.01 11.38 -19.56
CA LEU A 210 -23.25 11.55 -18.81
C LEU A 210 -23.77 12.99 -18.97
N GLU A 211 -24.60 13.23 -19.99
CA GLU A 211 -25.42 14.45 -20.07
C GLU A 211 -26.89 14.09 -19.89
N SER A 212 -27.56 14.80 -18.97
CA SER A 212 -28.90 14.52 -18.45
C SER A 212 -30.06 14.81 -19.41
N SER A 213 -29.80 15.02 -20.71
CA SER A 213 -30.86 15.37 -21.67
C SER A 213 -30.50 15.23 -23.15
N GLU A 214 -29.29 14.81 -23.53
CA GLU A 214 -28.93 14.66 -24.95
C GLU A 214 -29.05 13.20 -25.43
N PRO A 215 -29.89 12.90 -26.44
CA PRO A 215 -30.06 11.55 -26.97
C PRO A 215 -28.76 10.96 -27.59
N ASN A 216 -27.79 11.81 -27.96
CA ASN A 216 -26.56 11.42 -28.67
C ASN A 216 -25.41 10.99 -27.75
N SER A 217 -25.51 11.19 -26.43
CA SER A 217 -24.37 10.91 -25.52
C SER A 217 -24.10 9.40 -25.40
N ASN A 218 -25.15 8.58 -25.42
CA ASN A 218 -25.03 7.12 -25.46
C ASN A 218 -24.47 6.63 -26.81
N GLU A 219 -24.77 7.30 -27.92
CA GLU A 219 -24.26 6.93 -29.24
C GLU A 219 -22.74 7.11 -29.32
N LEU A 220 -22.21 8.23 -28.82
CA LEU A 220 -20.76 8.50 -28.81
C LEU A 220 -19.99 7.49 -27.97
N LEU A 221 -20.53 7.09 -26.81
CA LEU A 221 -19.92 6.06 -25.98
C LEU A 221 -19.90 4.71 -26.70
N LEU A 222 -20.98 4.33 -27.39
CA LEU A 222 -21.03 3.10 -28.18
C LEU A 222 -20.04 3.13 -29.36
N LEU A 223 -19.90 4.27 -30.04
CA LEU A 223 -18.90 4.46 -31.10
C LEU A 223 -17.47 4.32 -30.56
N LEU A 224 -17.19 4.92 -29.40
CA LEU A 224 -15.90 4.78 -28.73
C LEU A 224 -15.60 3.32 -28.39
N GLU A 225 -16.58 2.61 -27.82
CA GLU A 225 -16.45 1.19 -27.47
C GLU A 225 -16.17 0.31 -28.69
N HIS A 226 -16.87 0.60 -29.79
CA HIS A 226 -16.70 -0.13 -31.04
C HIS A 226 -15.32 0.12 -31.68
N ALA A 227 -14.80 1.35 -31.58
CA ALA A 227 -13.51 1.73 -32.16
C ALA A 227 -12.35 0.84 -31.71
N TYR A 228 -12.38 0.32 -30.47
CA TYR A 228 -11.37 -0.60 -29.95
C TYR A 228 -11.17 -1.84 -30.84
N SER A 229 -12.29 -2.43 -31.28
CA SER A 229 -12.31 -3.71 -31.99
C SER A 229 -12.23 -3.55 -33.51
N VAL A 230 -12.80 -2.51 -34.10
CA VAL A 230 -12.96 -2.44 -35.57
C VAL A 230 -12.13 -1.38 -36.27
N ALA A 231 -11.76 -0.28 -35.59
CA ALA A 231 -11.10 0.85 -36.27
C ALA A 231 -9.74 0.48 -36.89
N ARG A 232 -9.11 -0.60 -36.41
CA ARG A 232 -7.81 -1.09 -36.88
C ARG A 232 -7.89 -2.07 -38.06
N TYR A 233 -9.04 -2.67 -38.31
CA TYR A 233 -9.15 -3.86 -39.17
C TYR A 233 -10.11 -3.70 -40.35
N GLY A 234 -10.85 -2.59 -40.46
CA GLY A 234 -11.82 -2.43 -41.53
C GLY A 234 -12.09 -0.97 -41.91
N ASN A 235 -12.58 -0.79 -43.13
CA ASN A 235 -13.07 0.49 -43.65
C ASN A 235 -14.51 0.80 -43.21
N GLU A 236 -15.14 -0.09 -42.44
CA GLU A 236 -16.56 -0.01 -42.05
C GLU A 236 -16.81 0.81 -40.77
N PHE A 237 -15.75 1.23 -40.07
CA PHE A 237 -15.90 2.13 -38.93
C PHE A 237 -16.01 3.58 -39.39
N GLU A 238 -17.23 4.10 -39.36
CA GLU A 238 -17.50 5.48 -39.70
C GLU A 238 -17.76 6.32 -38.44
N ILE A 239 -17.01 7.41 -38.31
CA ILE A 239 -17.25 8.46 -37.31
C ILE A 239 -17.01 9.83 -37.95
N SER A 240 -17.93 10.76 -37.73
CA SER A 240 -17.80 12.11 -38.29
C SER A 240 -16.74 12.93 -37.55
N LYS A 241 -16.13 13.91 -38.25
CA LYS A 241 -15.19 14.87 -37.63
C LYS A 241 -15.79 15.60 -36.43
N VAL A 242 -17.10 15.84 -36.43
CA VAL A 242 -17.81 16.49 -35.31
C VAL A 242 -17.84 15.56 -34.11
N GLN A 243 -18.30 14.32 -34.29
CA GLN A 243 -18.32 13.30 -33.23
C GLN A 243 -16.92 13.05 -32.66
N THR A 244 -15.89 12.92 -33.51
CA THR A 244 -14.49 12.75 -33.07
C THR A 244 -14.00 13.91 -32.20
N LYS A 245 -14.33 15.16 -32.57
CA LYS A 245 -13.99 16.33 -31.74
C LYS A 245 -14.75 16.35 -30.41
N THR A 246 -16.00 15.91 -30.39
CA THR A 246 -16.77 15.79 -29.14
C THR A 246 -16.15 14.74 -28.21
N VAL A 247 -15.79 13.57 -28.73
CA VAL A 247 -15.08 12.52 -27.97
C VAL A 247 -13.74 13.06 -27.45
N GLN A 248 -13.01 13.83 -28.26
CA GLN A 248 -11.75 14.46 -27.86
C GLN A 248 -11.94 15.44 -26.69
N SER A 249 -12.99 16.27 -26.70
CA SER A 249 -13.29 17.17 -25.58
C SER A 249 -13.58 16.38 -24.31
N LYS A 250 -14.48 15.40 -24.39
CA LYS A 250 -14.85 14.54 -23.25
C LYS A 250 -13.66 13.75 -22.71
N MET A 251 -12.74 13.31 -23.56
CA MET A 251 -11.49 12.67 -23.13
C MET A 251 -10.61 13.62 -22.31
N LYS A 252 -10.44 14.87 -22.76
CA LYS A 252 -9.62 15.85 -22.04
C LYS A 252 -10.22 16.20 -20.68
N GLU A 253 -11.53 16.46 -20.66
CA GLU A 253 -12.29 16.72 -19.43
C GLU A 253 -12.18 15.55 -18.46
N PHE A 254 -12.32 14.32 -18.97
CA PHE A 254 -12.20 13.11 -18.16
C PHE A 254 -10.81 12.91 -17.57
N ILE A 255 -9.74 13.09 -18.36
CA ILE A 255 -8.36 12.98 -17.86
C ILE A 255 -8.12 14.00 -16.74
N GLN A 256 -8.60 15.24 -16.91
CA GLN A 256 -8.51 16.28 -15.89
C GLN A 256 -9.26 15.91 -14.60
N GLU A 257 -10.45 15.34 -14.71
CA GLU A 257 -11.22 14.86 -13.55
C GLU A 257 -10.50 13.70 -12.84
N VAL A 258 -9.93 12.75 -13.59
CA VAL A 258 -9.11 11.66 -13.03
C VAL A 258 -7.91 12.21 -12.26
N GLU A 259 -7.18 13.17 -12.83
CA GLU A 259 -6.06 13.82 -12.15
C GLU A 259 -6.53 14.56 -10.89
N SER A 260 -7.64 15.28 -10.96
CA SER A 260 -8.24 16.01 -9.82
C SER A 260 -8.56 15.07 -8.65
N ILE A 261 -9.22 13.94 -8.93
CA ILE A 261 -9.54 12.92 -7.91
C ILE A 261 -8.25 12.38 -7.29
N PHE A 262 -7.26 12.02 -8.11
CA PHE A 262 -5.98 11.50 -7.61
C PHE A 262 -5.28 12.50 -6.67
N HIS A 263 -5.15 13.77 -7.07
CA HIS A 263 -4.51 14.79 -6.24
C HIS A 263 -5.28 15.06 -4.95
N ARG A 264 -6.62 15.07 -4.99
CA ARG A 264 -7.43 15.21 -3.79
C ARG A 264 -7.18 14.10 -2.77
N HIS A 265 -7.14 12.84 -3.21
CA HIS A 265 -6.81 11.71 -2.31
C HIS A 265 -5.37 11.78 -1.81
N LEU A 266 -4.44 12.23 -2.65
CA LEU A 266 -3.03 12.42 -2.27
C LEU A 266 -2.90 13.51 -1.20
N ASP A 267 -3.57 14.64 -1.37
CA ASP A 267 -3.56 15.76 -0.43
C ASP A 267 -4.20 15.34 0.90
N GLN A 268 -5.31 14.61 0.87
CA GLN A 268 -5.92 14.03 2.07
C GLN A 268 -4.96 13.12 2.84
N CYS A 269 -4.15 12.31 2.14
CA CYS A 269 -3.12 11.50 2.77
C CYS A 269 -2.03 12.38 3.40
N ASN A 270 -1.51 13.37 2.66
CA ASN A 270 -0.46 14.29 3.13
C ASN A 270 -0.91 15.07 4.36
N ASP A 271 -2.08 15.71 4.31
CA ASP A 271 -2.64 16.48 5.42
C ASP A 271 -2.73 15.63 6.70
N ARG A 272 -3.09 14.36 6.55
CA ARG A 272 -3.22 13.44 7.66
C ARG A 272 -1.85 13.01 8.21
N ILE A 273 -0.90 12.72 7.34
CA ILE A 273 0.48 12.39 7.73
C ILE A 273 1.12 13.58 8.45
N GLU A 274 0.93 14.80 7.95
CA GLU A 274 1.40 16.03 8.59
C GLU A 274 0.71 16.28 9.92
N GLY A 275 -0.60 16.06 10.00
CA GLY A 275 -1.38 16.14 11.24
C GLY A 275 -0.82 15.21 12.32
N ILE A 276 -0.55 13.95 11.97
CA ILE A 276 0.11 12.98 12.84
C ILE A 276 1.47 13.53 13.32
N GLY A 277 2.31 13.99 12.39
CA GLY A 277 3.61 14.58 12.72
C GLY A 277 3.52 15.82 13.63
N ASN A 278 2.48 16.63 13.48
CA ASN A 278 2.24 17.82 14.30
C ASN A 278 1.69 17.46 15.68
N ASP A 279 0.86 16.43 15.81
CA ASP A 279 0.40 15.92 17.11
C ASP A 279 1.56 15.28 17.88
N PHE A 280 2.46 14.57 17.20
CA PHE A 280 3.74 14.15 17.76
C PHE A 280 4.59 15.35 18.22
N LYS A 281 4.71 16.41 17.42
CA LYS A 281 5.43 17.64 17.81
C LYS A 281 4.73 18.44 18.92
N LYS A 282 3.40 18.36 19.06
CA LYS A 282 2.66 19.01 20.16
C LYS A 282 2.75 18.20 21.45
N ALA A 283 2.73 16.88 21.36
CA ALA A 283 3.05 15.99 22.47
C ALA A 283 4.51 16.17 22.93
N PHE A 284 5.40 16.58 22.02
CA PHE A 284 6.82 16.81 22.27
C PHE A 284 7.35 18.09 21.57
N PRO A 285 7.07 19.30 22.11
CA PRO A 285 7.49 20.56 21.47
C PRO A 285 9.01 20.71 21.45
N LYS A 286 9.58 20.92 20.26
CA LYS A 286 11.02 21.17 20.09
C LYS A 286 11.42 22.49 20.73
N VAL A 287 12.32 22.35 21.70
CA VAL A 287 13.29 23.34 22.17
C VAL A 287 14.08 23.88 20.99
N THR A 288 13.80 25.11 20.57
CA THR A 288 14.83 26.06 20.13
C THR A 288 14.28 27.49 20.12
N GLU A 289 15.05 28.36 20.77
CA GLU A 289 14.99 29.83 20.70
C GLU A 289 13.82 30.55 21.39
N LYS A 290 13.86 30.53 22.72
CA LYS A 290 14.13 31.71 23.58
C LYS A 290 13.70 31.36 25.00
N VAL A 291 14.62 30.81 25.79
CA VAL A 291 14.37 30.64 27.23
C VAL A 291 15.52 31.30 27.97
N GLY A 292 15.18 32.39 28.65
CA GLY A 292 16.02 32.89 29.73
C GLY A 292 16.24 31.77 30.74
N ASN A 293 17.51 31.61 31.11
CA ASN A 293 18.03 30.74 32.15
C ASN A 293 17.02 30.48 33.28
N ASN A 294 16.47 29.26 33.33
CA ASN A 294 16.18 28.49 34.56
C ASN A 294 15.33 27.22 34.34
N ASN A 295 14.72 27.00 33.15
CA ASN A 295 13.88 25.82 32.89
C ASN A 295 14.51 24.71 32.02
N GLU A 296 15.65 24.96 31.34
CA GLU A 296 16.27 23.98 30.44
C GLU A 296 16.87 22.78 31.19
N ALA A 297 17.44 22.99 32.38
CA ALA A 297 18.03 21.91 33.18
C ALA A 297 16.98 20.90 33.69
N SER A 298 15.72 21.31 33.86
CA SER A 298 14.63 20.42 34.26
C SER A 298 14.15 19.54 33.11
N PHE A 299 14.12 20.09 31.89
CA PHE A 299 13.65 19.38 30.71
C PHE A 299 14.70 18.41 30.17
N VAL A 300 15.98 18.79 30.17
CA VAL A 300 17.08 17.89 29.81
C VAL A 300 17.12 16.69 30.74
N ARG A 301 16.90 16.88 32.05
CA ARG A 301 16.81 15.75 33.00
C ARG A 301 15.61 14.84 32.73
N GLN A 302 14.46 15.39 32.37
CA GLN A 302 13.30 14.58 31.99
C GLN A 302 13.56 13.81 30.69
N LEU A 303 14.27 14.39 29.73
CA LEU A 303 14.72 13.70 28.52
C LEU A 303 15.75 12.61 28.82
N GLU A 304 16.70 12.84 29.73
CA GLU A 304 17.65 11.82 30.20
C GLU A 304 16.93 10.67 30.94
N GLU A 305 15.83 10.97 31.65
CA GLU A 305 14.98 9.96 32.28
C GLU A 305 14.16 9.17 31.25
N LEU A 306 13.62 9.84 30.22
CA LEU A 306 12.92 9.20 29.11
C LEU A 306 13.86 8.36 28.22
N GLU A 307 15.08 8.85 27.96
CA GLU A 307 16.14 8.12 27.28
C GLU A 307 16.43 6.81 28.04
N LYS A 308 16.61 6.90 29.37
CA LYS A 308 16.81 5.72 30.21
C LYS A 308 15.60 4.78 30.23
N MET A 309 14.38 5.29 30.11
CA MET A 309 13.16 4.48 30.13
C MET A 309 12.87 3.79 28.79
N TYR A 310 13.15 4.44 27.66
CA TYR A 310 12.66 4.03 26.35
C TYR A 310 13.75 3.64 25.33
N PHE A 311 15.01 4.03 25.55
CA PHE A 311 16.13 3.79 24.61
C PHE A 311 17.12 2.77 25.17
N HIS A 312 16.63 1.56 25.48
CA HIS A 312 17.46 0.48 26.05
C HIS A 312 18.11 -0.43 24.99
N ALA A 313 17.61 -0.41 23.75
CA ALA A 313 18.02 -1.37 22.71
C ALA A 313 19.37 -1.04 22.05
N LEU A 314 19.68 0.25 21.86
CA LEU A 314 20.91 0.71 21.23
C LEU A 314 21.81 1.38 22.27
N LYS A 315 23.02 0.85 22.44
CA LYS A 315 24.05 1.40 23.32
C LYS A 315 25.09 2.15 22.48
N PRO A 316 25.62 3.31 22.93
CA PRO A 316 26.69 3.98 22.22
C PRO A 316 27.90 3.07 22.05
N TYR A 317 28.40 2.93 20.82
CA TYR A 317 29.61 2.16 20.53
C TYR A 317 30.82 3.02 20.89
N LEU A 318 31.38 2.79 22.08
CA LEU A 318 32.46 3.58 22.67
C LEU A 318 33.68 3.82 21.75
N PRO A 319 34.10 2.88 20.88
CA PRO A 319 35.25 3.10 20.01
C PRO A 319 35.07 4.20 18.95
N GLU A 320 33.84 4.51 18.51
CA GLU A 320 33.61 5.47 17.42
C GLU A 320 32.34 6.30 17.58
N LYS A 321 32.52 7.64 17.58
CA LYS A 321 31.45 8.59 17.84
C LYS A 321 30.40 8.58 16.72
N GLY A 322 29.14 8.32 17.07
CA GLY A 322 28.02 8.25 16.13
C GLY A 322 27.61 6.84 15.74
N LEU A 323 28.35 5.82 16.18
CA LEU A 323 27.96 4.41 16.06
C LEU A 323 27.26 3.93 17.34
N TYR A 324 26.32 3.01 17.16
CA TYR A 324 25.56 2.38 18.23
C TYR A 324 25.64 0.86 18.06
N SER A 325 25.80 0.14 19.17
CA SER A 325 25.78 -1.31 19.22
C SER A 325 24.49 -1.81 19.85
N THR A 326 24.01 -2.96 19.37
CA THR A 326 22.98 -3.76 20.02
C THR A 326 23.61 -5.03 20.57
N GLU A 327 23.20 -5.47 21.75
CA GLU A 327 23.72 -6.69 22.36
C GLU A 327 22.81 -7.86 22.00
N LEU A 328 23.40 -8.91 21.41
CA LEU A 328 22.73 -10.20 21.26
C LEU A 328 22.95 -11.00 22.55
N ILE A 329 21.85 -11.43 23.16
CA ILE A 329 21.89 -12.21 24.40
C ILE A 329 21.88 -13.70 24.05
N THR A 330 22.87 -14.43 24.55
CA THR A 330 22.98 -15.89 24.42
C THR A 330 23.48 -16.50 25.73
N GLU A 331 23.01 -17.69 26.08
CA GLU A 331 23.36 -18.50 27.25
C GLU A 331 24.80 -19.06 27.19
N GLY A 332 25.46 -19.01 26.03
CA GLY A 332 26.89 -19.30 25.87
C GLY A 332 27.29 -19.67 24.45
N TYR A 333 28.58 -19.94 24.23
CA TYR A 333 29.19 -20.14 22.90
C TYR A 333 28.49 -21.18 22.02
N CYS A 334 27.93 -22.24 22.61
CA CYS A 334 27.20 -23.28 21.88
C CYS A 334 25.91 -22.71 21.26
N GLU A 335 25.14 -21.96 22.04
CA GLU A 335 23.92 -21.31 21.54
C GLU A 335 24.25 -20.20 20.55
N THR A 336 25.29 -19.40 20.81
CA THR A 336 25.77 -18.39 19.85
C THR A 336 26.12 -19.03 18.51
N SER A 337 26.77 -20.20 18.53
CA SER A 337 27.09 -20.95 17.32
C SER A 337 25.84 -21.47 16.60
N TYR A 338 24.82 -21.90 17.32
CA TYR A 338 23.54 -22.31 16.71
C TYR A 338 22.81 -21.11 16.10
N MET A 339 22.79 -19.97 16.79
CA MET A 339 22.20 -18.73 16.28
C MET A 339 22.86 -18.27 14.98
N ILE A 340 24.20 -18.22 14.94
CA ILE A 340 24.97 -17.92 13.72
C ILE A 340 24.63 -18.93 12.62
N SER A 341 24.59 -20.22 12.94
CA SER A 341 24.26 -21.29 11.98
C SER A 341 22.86 -21.14 11.39
N ASP A 342 21.86 -20.82 12.22
CA ASP A 342 20.48 -20.70 11.79
C ASP A 342 20.27 -19.44 10.95
N LEU A 343 20.93 -18.32 11.29
CA LEU A 343 20.96 -17.13 10.45
C LEU A 343 21.53 -17.42 9.03
N ILE A 344 22.61 -18.21 8.95
CA ILE A 344 23.19 -18.64 7.67
C ILE A 344 22.24 -19.55 6.89
N LYS A 345 21.62 -20.55 7.55
CA LYS A 345 20.67 -21.47 6.89
C LYS A 345 19.47 -20.75 6.31
N VAL A 346 18.93 -19.76 7.04
CA VAL A 346 17.84 -18.91 6.55
C VAL A 346 18.27 -18.13 5.32
N CYS A 347 19.48 -17.56 5.31
CA CYS A 347 20.04 -16.86 4.14
C CYS A 347 20.20 -17.80 2.93
N ILE A 348 20.69 -19.03 3.14
CA ILE A 348 20.83 -20.05 2.08
C ILE A 348 19.45 -20.42 1.52
N THR A 349 18.50 -20.73 2.40
CA THR A 349 17.13 -21.09 1.99
C THR A 349 16.49 -19.94 1.21
N ALA A 350 16.69 -18.69 1.65
CA ALA A 350 16.22 -17.49 0.97
C ALA A 350 16.80 -17.31 -0.46
N LEU A 351 18.05 -17.74 -0.68
CA LEU A 351 18.71 -17.66 -1.99
C LEU A 351 18.36 -18.82 -2.92
N GLU A 352 18.07 -20.01 -2.38
CA GLU A 352 17.78 -21.23 -3.16
C GLU A 352 16.36 -21.29 -3.72
N ASN A 353 15.42 -20.51 -3.17
CA ASN A 353 14.03 -20.50 -3.62
C ASN A 353 13.81 -19.41 -4.67
N GLU A 354 13.55 -19.83 -5.91
CA GLU A 354 13.26 -18.93 -7.05
C GLU A 354 11.95 -18.11 -6.88
N ASN A 355 11.12 -18.46 -5.88
CA ASN A 355 9.82 -17.84 -5.59
C ASN A 355 9.71 -17.22 -4.18
N TYR A 356 10.80 -16.69 -3.60
CA TYR A 356 10.68 -15.92 -2.35
C TYR A 356 9.91 -14.63 -2.59
N SER A 357 8.84 -14.44 -1.82
CA SER A 357 8.05 -13.21 -1.83
C SER A 357 8.93 -12.01 -1.46
N THR A 358 9.01 -11.00 -2.33
CA THR A 358 9.72 -9.74 -2.07
C THR A 358 9.17 -8.94 -0.89
N ARG A 359 8.05 -9.41 -0.31
CA ARG A 359 7.43 -8.84 0.89
C ARG A 359 8.17 -9.17 2.17
N SER A 360 8.74 -10.37 2.26
CA SER A 360 9.45 -10.78 3.48
C SER A 360 10.89 -10.27 3.48
N VAL A 361 11.52 -10.20 2.30
CA VAL A 361 12.86 -9.62 2.12
C VAL A 361 12.90 -8.83 0.81
N PRO A 362 12.82 -7.48 0.86
CA PRO A 362 13.00 -6.66 -0.34
C PRO A 362 14.44 -6.80 -0.86
N GLN A 363 14.64 -6.80 -2.19
CA GLN A 363 15.97 -7.01 -2.81
C GLN A 363 16.77 -8.18 -2.20
N PRO A 364 16.30 -9.44 -2.34
CA PRO A 364 16.86 -10.60 -1.65
C PRO A 364 18.38 -10.71 -1.75
N HIS A 365 18.96 -10.54 -2.93
CA HIS A 365 20.41 -10.60 -3.10
C HIS A 365 21.17 -9.51 -2.32
N SER A 366 20.68 -8.26 -2.30
CA SER A 366 21.34 -7.16 -1.59
C SER A 366 21.18 -7.28 -0.08
N ASN A 367 19.97 -7.63 0.37
CA ASN A 367 19.66 -7.72 1.79
C ASN A 367 20.25 -8.99 2.42
N VAL A 368 20.20 -10.13 1.74
CA VAL A 368 20.88 -11.35 2.18
C VAL A 368 22.39 -11.12 2.19
N SER A 369 22.96 -10.43 1.20
CA SER A 369 24.39 -10.05 1.24
C SER A 369 24.73 -9.16 2.44
N GLY A 370 23.85 -8.23 2.82
CA GLY A 370 24.02 -7.40 4.02
C GLY A 370 23.99 -8.22 5.31
N VAL A 371 23.02 -9.13 5.45
CA VAL A 371 22.92 -10.03 6.62
C VAL A 371 24.14 -10.95 6.71
N LEU A 372 24.61 -11.51 5.60
CA LEU A 372 25.84 -12.30 5.58
C LEU A 372 27.07 -11.48 6.01
N GLY A 373 27.11 -10.18 5.68
CA GLY A 373 28.13 -9.25 6.20
C GLY A 373 28.09 -9.14 7.73
N TYR A 374 26.91 -8.88 8.31
CA TYR A 374 26.76 -8.82 9.76
C TYR A 374 27.07 -10.15 10.45
N ILE A 375 26.71 -11.28 9.83
CA ILE A 375 27.07 -12.61 10.35
C ILE A 375 28.58 -12.79 10.41
N LEU A 376 29.34 -12.31 9.42
CA LEU A 376 30.81 -12.37 9.45
C LEU A 376 31.37 -11.58 10.64
N ASP A 377 30.81 -10.41 10.92
CA ASP A 377 31.21 -9.58 12.07
C ASP A 377 30.86 -10.22 13.43
N LEU A 378 29.91 -11.16 13.45
CA LEU A 378 29.50 -11.89 14.66
C LEU A 378 30.35 -13.13 14.96
N ILE A 379 31.23 -13.57 14.05
CA ILE A 379 32.05 -14.77 14.27
C ILE A 379 33.17 -14.46 15.27
N PRO A 380 33.23 -15.14 16.44
CA PRO A 380 34.22 -14.86 17.48
C PRO A 380 35.55 -15.56 17.16
N HIS A 381 36.30 -15.00 16.21
CA HIS A 381 37.51 -15.62 15.66
C HIS A 381 38.62 -15.83 16.71
N ASP A 382 38.82 -14.88 17.61
CA ASP A 382 39.86 -14.96 18.65
C ASP A 382 39.54 -16.08 19.65
N GLU A 383 38.26 -16.25 20.00
CA GLU A 383 37.77 -17.29 20.88
C GLU A 383 37.85 -18.67 20.23
N MET A 384 37.55 -18.77 18.93
CA MET A 384 37.76 -20.00 18.15
C MET A 384 39.23 -20.40 18.11
N GLU A 385 40.15 -19.44 17.91
CA GLU A 385 41.59 -19.69 17.96
C GLU A 385 42.04 -20.16 19.36
N PHE A 386 41.47 -19.59 20.43
CA PHE A 386 41.70 -20.04 21.79
C PHE A 386 41.25 -21.51 21.99
N LEU A 387 40.06 -21.88 21.50
CA LEU A 387 39.55 -23.25 21.60
C LEU A 387 40.46 -24.27 20.88
N ASP A 388 40.99 -23.91 19.71
CA ASP A 388 41.94 -24.76 18.97
C ASP A 388 43.27 -24.92 19.72
N LYS A 389 43.82 -23.83 20.28
CA LYS A 389 45.03 -23.87 21.12
C LYS A 389 44.81 -24.72 22.37
N ALA A 390 43.67 -24.55 23.05
CA ALA A 390 43.32 -25.33 24.24
C ALA A 390 43.20 -26.82 23.93
N ARG A 391 42.53 -27.18 22.83
CA ARG A 391 42.41 -28.57 22.37
C ARG A 391 43.78 -29.18 22.08
N LYS A 392 44.68 -28.46 21.41
CA LYS A 392 46.03 -28.92 21.10
C LYS A 392 46.83 -29.22 22.37
N LEU A 393 46.83 -28.30 23.35
CA LEU A 393 47.49 -28.48 24.64
C LEU A 393 46.95 -29.69 25.43
N LEU A 394 45.63 -29.89 25.44
CA LEU A 394 45.00 -31.04 26.08
C LEU A 394 45.35 -32.37 25.40
N SER A 395 45.60 -32.34 24.10
CA SER A 395 45.98 -33.52 23.31
C SER A 395 47.47 -33.85 23.50
N GLU A 396 48.32 -32.84 23.61
CA GLU A 396 49.75 -32.97 23.91
C GLU A 396 49.97 -33.53 25.32
N GLN A 397 49.25 -33.06 26.34
CA GLN A 397 49.32 -33.62 27.70
C GLN A 397 48.92 -35.10 27.79
N LYS A 398 47.95 -35.55 26.99
CA LYS A 398 47.59 -36.97 26.93
C LYS A 398 48.72 -37.81 26.32
N THR A 399 49.50 -37.23 25.41
CA THR A 399 50.61 -37.93 24.76
C THR A 399 51.80 -38.06 25.72
N THR A 400 52.04 -37.07 26.60
CA THR A 400 53.12 -37.11 27.61
C THR A 400 52.86 -38.04 28.80
N ILE A 401 51.62 -38.48 29.01
CA ILE A 401 51.26 -39.45 30.08
C ILE A 401 51.41 -40.90 29.58
N THR A 402 51.68 -41.11 28.29
CA THR A 402 51.79 -42.45 27.69
C THR A 402 53.21 -42.81 27.21
N GLU A 403 54.21 -41.99 27.52
CA GLU A 403 55.63 -42.36 27.60
C GLU A 403 56.04 -42.48 29.07
#